data_AF-X1AZP4-F1
#
_entry.id   AF-X1AZP4-F1
#
_cell.length_a   1.000
_cell.length_b   1.000
_cell.length_c   1.000
_cell.angle_alpha   90.00
_cell.angle_beta   90.00
_cell.angle_gamma   90.00
#
_symmetry.space_group_name_H-M   'P 1'
#
loop_
_entity.id
_entity.type
_entity.pdbx_description
1 polymer ?
#
loop_
_entity_poly.entity_id
_entity_poly.type
_entity_poly.pdbx_seq_one_letter_code
_entity_poly.pdbx_strand_id
1 'polypeptide(L)' 'MGILEAEYKPSMTVAAGEKLVEKAIQNSIARDVMSGNAIDILTFTKSGAKEKYIEIKELGE' A
#
# COMPACT_ATOMS: atom_id res chain seq x y z
N MET A 1 12.11 -10.88 -7.59
CA MET A 1 10.88 -11.08 -6.78
C MET A 1 10.35 -9.71 -6.40
N GLY A 2 9.03 -9.50 -6.45
CA GLY A 2 8.41 -8.25 -6.05
C GLY A 2 8.24 -8.15 -4.54
N ILE A 3 7.75 -6.99 -4.08
CA ILE A 3 7.54 -6.70 -2.66
C ILE A 3 6.47 -7.62 -2.07
N LEU A 4 5.39 -7.89 -2.82
CA LEU A 4 4.32 -8.77 -2.37
C LEU A 4 4.83 -10.19 -2.14
N GLU A 5 5.56 -10.77 -3.09
CA GLU A 5 6.06 -12.14 -2.96
C GLU A 5 7.13 -12.27 -1.87
N ALA A 6 7.90 -11.23 -1.60
CA ALA A 6 8.95 -11.24 -0.58
C ALA A 6 8.41 -11.07 0.84
N GLU A 7 7.35 -10.28 1.03
CA GLU A 7 6.92 -9.84 2.37
C GLU A 7 5.56 -10.40 2.82
N TYR A 8 4.78 -10.98 1.91
CA TYR A 8 3.51 -11.64 2.25
C TYR A 8 3.70 -12.79 3.23
N LYS A 9 2.80 -12.91 4.21
CA LYS A 9 2.72 -14.05 5.14
C LYS A 9 1.26 -14.50 5.27
N PRO A 10 0.98 -15.82 5.33
CA PRO A 10 -0.39 -16.31 5.47
C PRO A 10 -1.15 -15.79 6.70
N SER A 11 -0.43 -15.45 7.77
CA SER A 11 -1.01 -15.01 9.06
C SER A 11 -0.77 -13.54 9.36
N MET A 12 -0.89 -12.68 8.35
CA MET A 12 -0.79 -11.22 8.54
C MET A 12 -2.02 -10.66 9.26
N THR A 13 -1.79 -9.68 10.11
CA THR A 13 -2.87 -8.83 10.62
C THR A 13 -3.32 -7.85 9.53
N VAL A 14 -4.54 -7.32 9.67
CA VAL A 14 -5.06 -6.28 8.76
C VAL A 14 -4.08 -5.11 8.63
N ALA A 15 -3.56 -4.61 9.74
CA ALA A 15 -2.59 -3.51 9.75
C ALA A 15 -1.26 -3.87 9.06
N ALA A 16 -0.81 -5.12 9.17
CA ALA A 16 0.38 -5.57 8.44
C ALA A 16 0.12 -5.65 6.93
N GLY A 17 -1.08 -6.09 6.53
CA GLY A 17 -1.53 -6.11 5.13
C GLY A 17 -1.59 -4.71 4.54
N GLU A 18 -2.18 -3.74 5.25
CA GLU A 18 -2.23 -2.33 4.83
C GLU A 18 -0.84 -1.76 4.58
N LYS A 19 0.12 -2.01 5.48
CA LYS A 19 1.52 -1.56 5.31
C LYS A 19 2.21 -2.20 4.12
N LEU A 20 1.94 -3.49 3.85
CA LEU A 20 2.50 -4.18 2.70
C LEU A 20 1.97 -3.57 1.38
N VAL A 21 0.65 -3.33 1.31
CA VAL A 21 0.02 -2.70 0.15
C VAL A 21 0.56 -1.28 -0.08
N GLU A 22 0.63 -0.48 0.98
CA GLU A 22 1.21 0.87 0.95
C GLU A 22 2.64 0.85 0.36
N LYS A 23 3.51 -0.02 0.89
CA LYS A 23 4.89 -0.16 0.41
C LYS A 23 4.98 -0.63 -1.04
N ALA A 24 4.14 -1.58 -1.44
CA ALA A 24 4.13 -2.11 -2.80
C ALA A 24 3.71 -1.04 -3.81
N ILE A 25 2.65 -0.28 -3.51
CA ILE A 25 2.15 0.79 -4.39
C ILE A 25 3.14 1.96 -4.45
N GLN A 26 3.72 2.38 -3.32
CA GLN A 26 4.78 3.41 -3.30
C GLN A 26 5.94 3.04 -4.22
N ASN A 27 6.38 1.77 -4.22
CA ASN A 27 7.44 1.32 -5.12
C ASN A 27 7.02 1.28 -6.59
N SER A 28 5.73 1.06 -6.87
CA SER A 28 5.20 1.13 -8.23
C SER A 28 5.19 2.57 -8.73
N ILE A 29 4.69 3.51 -7.93
CA ILE A 29 4.67 4.94 -8.24
C ILE A 29 6.09 5.49 -8.43
N ALA A 30 7.05 5.04 -7.61
CA ALA A 30 8.46 5.41 -7.76
C ALA A 30 9.07 5.07 -9.12
N ARG A 31 8.57 4.00 -9.76
CA ARG A 31 9.10 3.46 -11.02
C ARG A 31 8.32 3.95 -12.23
N ASP A 32 7.05 4.28 -12.04
CA ASP A 32 6.16 4.77 -13.08
C ASP A 32 5.60 6.14 -12.71
N VAL A 33 6.22 7.17 -13.27
CA VAL A 33 5.86 8.58 -13.08
C VAL A 33 4.42 8.91 -13.51
N MET A 34 3.74 8.03 -14.26
CA MET A 34 2.34 8.20 -14.65
C MET A 34 1.33 7.65 -13.63
N SER A 35 1.78 6.94 -12.59
CA SER A 35 0.91 6.25 -11.62
C SER A 35 0.26 7.16 -10.55
N GLY A 36 0.53 8.48 -10.56
CA GLY A 36 -0.12 9.47 -9.67
C GLY A 36 0.58 9.66 -8.31
N ASN A 37 0.08 10.61 -7.51
CA ASN A 37 0.77 11.11 -6.29
C ASN A 37 0.08 10.74 -4.97
N ALA A 38 -0.84 9.76 -4.97
CA ALA A 38 -1.58 9.37 -3.77
C ALA A 38 -2.00 7.91 -3.83
N ILE A 39 -2.35 7.36 -2.66
CA ILE A 39 -2.86 6.00 -2.49
C ILE A 39 -4.15 6.06 -1.67
N ASP A 40 -5.21 5.44 -2.20
CA ASP A 40 -6.43 5.13 -1.46
C ASP A 40 -6.47 3.66 -1.08
N ILE A 41 -6.59 3.38 0.21
CA ILE A 41 -6.71 2.01 0.75
C ILE A 41 -8.09 1.86 1.39
N LEU A 42 -8.88 0.93 0.85
CA LEU A 42 -10.18 0.53 1.42
C LEU A 42 -10.06 -0.86 2.04
N THR A 43 -10.26 -0.93 3.36
CA THR A 43 -10.12 -2.15 4.14
C THR A 43 -11.48 -2.63 4.62
N PHE A 44 -11.87 -3.85 4.23
CA PHE A 44 -13.10 -4.48 4.70
C PHE A 44 -12.80 -5.51 5.79
N THR A 45 -13.49 -5.39 6.93
CA THR A 45 -13.41 -6.34 8.05
C THR A 45 -14.81 -6.70 8.56
N LYS A 46 -14.88 -7.66 9.50
CA LYS A 46 -16.14 -7.93 10.22
C LYS A 46 -16.68 -6.72 10.99
N SER A 47 -15.84 -5.74 11.32
CA SER A 47 -16.23 -4.50 11.99
C SER A 47 -16.74 -3.41 11.04
N GLY A 48 -16.74 -3.67 9.73
CA GLY A 48 -17.09 -2.71 8.69
C GLY A 48 -15.91 -2.34 7.79
N ALA A 49 -16.16 -1.35 6.92
CA ALA A 49 -15.18 -0.80 6.00
C ALA A 49 -14.46 0.42 6.60
N LYS A 50 -13.17 0.58 6.27
CA LYS A 50 -12.37 1.76 6.62
C LYS A 50 -11.62 2.24 5.40
N GLU A 51 -11.57 3.55 5.23
CA GLU A 51 -10.82 4.21 4.16
C GLU A 51 -9.60 4.92 4.74
N LYS A 52 -8.48 4.86 4.04
CA LYS A 52 -7.24 5.56 4.35
C LYS A 52 -6.70 6.19 3.06
N TYR A 53 -6.72 7.52 3.02
CA TYR A 53 -6.05 8.31 1.98
C TYR A 53 -4.62 8.63 2.41
N ILE A 54 -3.66 8.42 1.51
CA ILE A 54 -2.23 8.69 1.72
C ILE A 54 -1.72 9.55 0.58
N GLU A 55 -1.43 10.81 0.87
CA GLU A 55 -0.74 11.69 -0.07
C GLU A 55 0.75 11.34 -0.09
N ILE A 56 1.33 11.14 -1.28
CA ILE A 56 2.77 10.95 -1.45
C ILE A 56 3.38 12.32 -1.72
N LYS A 57 3.89 12.95 -0.67
CA LYS A 57 4.65 14.20 -0.76
C LYS A 57 6.09 13.87 -1.09
N GLU A 58 6.47 14.12 -2.34
CA GLU A 58 7.81 13.96 -2.90
C GLU A 58 8.46 12.58 -2.67
N LEU A 59 8.53 11.80 -3.75
CA LEU A 59 9.57 10.79 -3.89
C LEU A 59 10.90 11.54 -3.85
N GLY A 60 11.55 11.56 -2.69
CA GLY A 60 12.79 12.31 -2.45
C GLY A 60 13.81 12.12 -3.57
N GLU A 61 14.52 13.22 -3.85
CA GLU A 61 15.67 13.32 -4.78
C GLU A 61 16.68 12.17 -4.64
#